data_AF-A0A3E3I350-F1
#
_entry.id   AF-A0A3E3I350-F1
#
_cell.length_a   1.000
_cell.length_b   1.000
_cell.length_c   1.000
_cell.angle_alpha   90.00
_cell.angle_beta   90.00
_cell.angle_gamma   90.00
#
_symmetry.space_group_name_H-M   'P 1'
#
loop_
_entity.id
_entity.type
_entity.pdbx_description
1 polymer ?
#
loop_
_entity_poly.entity_id
_entity_poly.type
_entity_poly.pdbx_seq_one_letter_code
_entity_poly.pdbx_strand_id
1 'polypeptide(L)' 'MIDAHVHLEKGPYTREWLQEFIFYAQERGIREIYFLEHTHIFRECSKQKSELGNKKSQDKRPQRLSGTRGSN' A
#
# COMPACT_ATOMS: atom_id res chain seq x y z
N MET A 1 15.07 -9.18 6.14
CA MET A 1 14.10 -8.80 5.09
C MET A 1 13.72 -7.33 5.29
N ILE A 2 13.47 -6.59 4.21
CA ILE A 2 13.07 -5.17 4.26
C ILE A 2 11.68 -5.06 3.65
N ASP A 3 10.76 -4.37 4.32
CA ASP A 3 9.48 -3.95 3.76
C ASP A 3 9.50 -2.44 3.55
N ALA A 4 9.48 -2.01 2.30
CA ALA A 4 9.61 -0.61 1.93
C ALA A 4 8.29 0.03 1.46
N HIS A 5 7.13 -0.59 1.71
CA HIS A 5 5.85 -0.05 1.25
C HIS A 5 4.72 -0.30 2.25
N VAL A 6 4.84 0.32 3.42
CA VAL A 6 3.85 0.24 4.50
C VAL A 6 3.02 1.52 4.56
N HIS A 7 1.70 1.39 4.72
CA HIS A 7 0.77 2.51 4.93
C HIS A 7 0.17 2.47 6.35
N LEU A 8 0.03 3.63 6.97
CA LEU A 8 -0.48 3.93 8.31
C LEU A 8 -1.93 4.43 8.28
N GLU A 9 -2.50 4.64 7.10
CA GLU A 9 -3.80 5.30 6.84
C GLU A 9 -5.02 4.77 7.61
N LYS A 10 -4.94 3.54 8.14
CA LYS A 10 -6.04 2.89 8.87
C LYS A 10 -6.15 3.29 10.34
N GLY A 11 -5.16 4.00 10.89
CA GLY A 11 -5.15 4.39 12.30
C GLY A 11 -4.56 5.78 12.54
N PRO A 12 -4.57 6.23 13.81
CA PRO A 12 -4.07 7.54 14.16
C PRO A 12 -2.54 7.58 14.06
N TYR A 13 -1.98 8.74 13.74
CA TYR A 13 -0.52 8.95 13.66
C TYR A 13 0.08 9.11 15.07
N THR A 14 0.02 8.05 15.87
CA THR A 14 0.52 8.01 17.26
C THR A 14 1.63 6.99 17.42
N ARG A 15 2.41 7.12 18.50
CA ARG A 15 3.52 6.19 18.78
C ARG A 15 3.02 4.77 19.04
N GLU A 16 1.88 4.65 19.70
CA GLU A 16 1.23 3.40 20.02
C GLU A 16 0.83 2.67 18.73
N TRP A 17 0.28 3.41 17.75
CA TRP A 17 -0.06 2.83 16.45
C TRP A 17 1.17 2.36 15.69
N LEU A 18 2.25 3.16 15.65
CA LEU A 18 3.52 2.74 15.03
C LEU A 18 4.10 1.48 15.69
N GLN A 19 3.94 1.35 17.01
CA GLN A 19 4.47 0.22 17.76
C GLN A 19 3.85 -1.12 17.32
N GLU A 20 2.57 -1.13 16.99
CA GLU A 20 1.88 -2.32 16.44
C GLU A 20 2.53 -2.82 15.14
N PHE A 21 2.93 -1.90 14.24
CA PHE A 21 3.63 -2.27 13.00
C PHE A 21 5.01 -2.86 13.29
N ILE A 22 5.72 -2.32 14.28
CA ILE A 22 7.04 -2.82 14.68
C ILE A 22 6.91 -4.24 15.23
N PHE A 23 5.96 -4.51 16.12
CA PHE A 23 5.74 -5.85 16.66
C PHE A 23 5.39 -6.85 15.55
N TYR A 24 4.47 -6.48 14.67
CA TYR A 24 4.10 -7.32 13.53
C TYR A 24 5.28 -7.60 12.57
N ALA A 25 6.15 -6.61 12.35
CA ALA A 25 7.36 -6.78 11.55
C ALA A 25 8.35 -7.75 12.21
N GLN A 26 8.55 -7.62 13.53
CA GLN A 26 9.43 -8.49 14.32
C GLN A 26 8.96 -9.95 14.31
N GLU A 27 7.66 -10.20 14.51
CA GLU A 27 7.06 -11.55 14.44
C GLU A 27 7.32 -12.23 13.09
N ARG A 28 7.50 -11.44 12.02
CA ARG A 28 7.73 -11.91 10.66
C ARG A 28 9.20 -11.92 10.23
N GLY A 29 10.12 -11.58 11.13
CA GLY A 29 11.55 -11.48 10.81
C GLY A 29 11.89 -10.36 9.82
N ILE A 30 11.04 -9.33 9.72
CA ILE A 30 11.31 -8.11 8.97
C ILE A 30 12.20 -7.23 9.85
N ARG A 31 13.33 -6.82 9.29
CA ARG A 31 14.38 -6.12 10.06
C ARG A 31 14.27 -4.60 9.93
N GLU A 32 13.70 -4.14 8.81
CA GLU A 32 13.56 -2.73 8.46
C GLU A 32 12.21 -2.51 7.78
N ILE A 33 11.51 -1.46 8.19
CA ILE A 33 10.23 -1.03 7.61
C ILE A 33 10.31 0.44 7.19
N TYR A 34 9.76 0.77 6.03
CA TYR A 34 9.59 2.15 5.57
C TYR A 34 8.11 2.45 5.36
N PHE A 35 7.68 3.59 5.90
CA PHE A 35 6.32 4.10 5.72
C PHE A 35 6.26 4.98 4.47
N LEU A 36 5.44 4.58 3.51
CA LEU A 36 5.21 5.31 2.27
C LEU A 36 3.74 5.68 2.22
N GLU A 37 3.41 6.90 2.62
CA GLU A 37 2.03 7.37 2.64
C GLU A 37 1.60 8.03 1.35
N HIS A 38 0.29 8.01 1.13
CA HIS A 38 -0.32 8.86 0.14
C HIS A 38 -0.29 10.33 0.60
N THR A 39 0.39 11.19 -0.15
CA THR A 39 0.52 12.63 0.14
C THR A 39 -0.82 13.31 0.39
N HIS A 40 -1.88 12.79 -0.23
CA HIS A 40 -3.22 13.32 -0.16
C HIS A 40 -3.86 13.21 1.25
N ILE A 41 -3.29 12.43 2.17
CA ILE A 41 -3.74 12.30 3.56
C ILE A 41 -3.29 13.50 4.39
N PHE A 42 -2.16 14.13 4.03
CA PHE A 42 -1.62 15.29 4.72
C PHE A 42 -2.34 16.58 4.27
N ARG A 43 -2.75 17.40 5.23
CA ARG A 43 -3.45 18.68 4.96
C ARG A 43 -2.54 19.65 4.22
N GLU A 44 -1.25 19.58 4.48
CA GLU A 44 -0.16 20.37 3.90
C GLU A 44 -0.07 20.15 2.37
N CYS A 45 -0.39 18.94 1.91
CA CYS A 45 -0.36 18.56 0.49
C CYS A 45 -1.72 18.76 -0.21
N SER A 46 -2.73 19.30 0.48
CA SER A 46 -4.06 19.52 -0.10
C SER A 46 -4.05 20.37 -1.38
N LYS A 47 -3.15 21.36 -1.47
CA LYS A 47 -2.97 22.22 -2.64
C LYS A 47 -2.48 21.46 -3.88
N GLN A 48 -1.76 20.35 -3.71
CA GLN A 48 -1.22 19.56 -4.83
C GLN A 48 -2.26 18.60 -5.42
N LYS A 49 -3.27 18.18 -4.63
CA LYS A 49 -4.33 17.28 -5.13
C LYS A 49 -5.08 17.87 -6.32
N SER A 50 -5.33 19.18 -6.33
CA SER A 50 -6.05 19.85 -7.41
C SER A 50 -5.29 19.83 -8.75
N GLU A 51 -3.97 19.70 -8.72
CA GLU A 51 -3.12 19.73 -9.92
C GLU A 51 -2.92 18.34 -10.54
N LEU A 52 -3.01 17.27 -9.73
CA LEU A 52 -2.72 15.88 -10.14
C LEU A 52 -3.97 15.01 -10.33
N GLY A 53 -5.14 15.51 -9.95
CA GLY A 53 -6.39 14.74 -9.88
C GLY A 53 -7.10 14.52 -11.22
N ASN A 54 -6.53 13.74 -12.15
CA ASN A 54 -7.36 13.06 -13.17
C ASN A 54 -6.70 11.92 -13.98
N LYS A 55 -6.03 10.97 -13.33
CA LYS A 55 -5.70 9.69 -13.99
C LYS A 55 -6.18 8.53 -13.14
N LYS A 56 -7.48 8.20 -13.26
CA LYS A 56 -7.94 6.85 -12.91
C LYS A 56 -7.25 5.88 -13.87
N SER A 57 -6.35 5.03 -13.38
CA SER A 57 -5.77 3.97 -14.19
C SER A 57 -6.87 2.98 -14.58
N GLN A 58 -7.39 3.13 -15.79
CA GLN A 58 -8.14 2.08 -16.48
C GLN A 58 -7.12 1.05 -16.97
N ASP A 59 -6.66 0.14 -16.10
CA ASP A 59 -5.99 -1.08 -16.56
C ASP A 59 -6.49 -2.27 -15.74
N LYS A 60 -7.78 -2.57 -15.87
CA LYS A 60 -8.29 -3.90 -15.55
C LYS A 60 -7.92 -4.82 -16.71
N ARG A 61 -6.72 -5.41 -16.69
CA ARG A 61 -6.41 -6.52 -17.60
C ARG A 61 -7.40 -7.67 -17.36
N PRO A 62 -8.12 -8.16 -18.38
CA PRO A 62 -9.00 -9.31 -18.21
C PRO A 62 -8.15 -10.54 -17.91
N GLN A 63 -8.50 -11.26 -16.84
CA GLN A 63 -7.87 -12.55 -16.57
C GLN A 63 -8.14 -13.49 -17.74
N ARG A 64 -7.07 -14.00 -18.34
CA ARG A 64 -7.10 -14.93 -19.47
C ARG A 64 -7.74 -16.24 -19.00
N LEU A 65 -8.94 -16.54 -19.50
CA LEU A 65 -9.54 -17.87 -19.41
C LEU A 65 -8.60 -18.87 -20.11
N SER A 66 -7.85 -19.65 -19.36
CA SER A 66 -7.07 -20.77 -19.90
C SER A 66 -8.01 -21.95 -20.13
N GLY A 67 -8.59 -22.01 -21.32
CA GLY A 67 -9.26 -23.19 -21.84
C GLY A 67 -8.26 -24.28 -22.26
N THR A 68 -8.64 -25.52 -21.93
CA THR A 68 -8.36 -26.80 -22.59
C THR A 68 -6.93 -27.38 -22.63
N ARG A 69 -6.78 -28.56 -22.03
CA ARG A 69 -6.11 -29.81 -22.48
C ARG A 69 -6.39 -30.88 -21.41
N GLY A 70 -6.81 -32.12 -21.67
CA GLY A 70 -6.92 -32.86 -22.91
C GLY A 70 -7.73 -34.17 -22.71
N SER A 71 -7.88 -34.88 -23.81
CA SER A 71 -8.64 -36.12 -24.02
C SER A 71 -8.35 -37.24 -23.03
N ASN A 72 -9.39 -38.02 -22.73
CA ASN A 72 -9.30 -39.44 -22.39
C ASN A 72 -9.55 -40.29 -23.64
#